data_AF-A0A1J1JGT5-F1
#
_entry.id   AF-A0A1J1JGT5-F1
#
_cell.length_a   1.000
_cell.length_b   1.000
_cell.length_c   1.000
_cell.angle_alpha   90.00
_cell.angle_beta   90.00
_cell.angle_gamma   90.00
#
_symmetry.space_group_name_H-M   'P 1'
#
loop_
_entity.id
_entity.type
_entity.pdbx_description
1 polymer ?
#
loop_
_entity_poly.entity_id
_entity_poly.type
_entity_poly.pdbx_seq_one_letter_code
_entity_poly.pdbx_strand_id
1 'polypeptide(L)'
;MSQTLEDLQTEWDAIKDQINAVKAEYNRLRSKRSNFHVTVLFSLDSSPESLATLQQQTQDEAQRWSLNLQQLDQEIQATRIKLRQVRAKLAVKQAQINRFQAQKNWIELKKNCDRINQLANSLQEEIFLLCKNAENFQPISEDWLPKHPQLLELETINIPYVKIEDKQFKLTSKPINFNLE
;
A
#
# COMPACT_ATOMS: atom_id res chain seq x y z
N MET A 1 8.06 2.37 -23.44
CA MET A 1 7.04 3.31 -22.93
C MET A 1 7.04 3.22 -21.42
N SER A 2 7.16 4.33 -20.69
CA SER A 2 7.11 4.31 -19.23
C SER A 2 5.67 4.06 -18.79
N GLN A 3 5.40 2.93 -18.14
CA GLN A 3 4.07 2.66 -17.56
C GLN A 3 3.69 3.77 -16.58
N THR A 4 2.46 4.26 -16.69
CA THR A 4 1.91 5.26 -15.76
C THR A 4 1.29 4.58 -14.53
N LEU A 5 1.03 5.35 -13.47
CA LEU A 5 0.35 4.83 -12.28
C LEU A 5 -1.08 4.38 -12.59
N GLU A 6 -1.75 5.05 -13.54
CA GLU A 6 -3.09 4.72 -14.01
C GLU A 6 -3.11 3.41 -14.79
N ASP A 7 -2.09 3.16 -15.63
CA ASP A 7 -1.91 1.86 -16.29
C ASP A 7 -1.76 0.73 -15.27
N LEU A 8 -0.94 0.95 -14.23
CA LEU A 8 -0.72 -0.05 -13.17
C LEU A 8 -1.98 -0.31 -12.33
N GLN A 9 -2.79 0.72 -12.07
CA GLN A 9 -4.07 0.57 -11.37
C GLN A 9 -5.07 -0.23 -12.21
N THR A 10 -5.18 0.10 -13.49
CA THR A 10 -6.04 -0.64 -14.44
C THR A 10 -5.63 -2.10 -14.53
N GLU A 11 -4.32 -2.38 -14.65
CA GLU A 11 -3.80 -3.75 -14.63
C GLU A 11 -4.07 -4.47 -13.29
N TRP A 12 -3.98 -3.76 -12.17
CA TRP A 12 -4.27 -4.31 -10.86
C TRP A 12 -5.74 -4.70 -10.70
N ASP A 13 -6.67 -3.84 -11.14
CA ASP A 13 -8.11 -4.12 -11.13
C ASP A 13 -8.44 -5.30 -12.04
N ALA A 14 -7.85 -5.35 -13.24
CA ALA A 14 -8.01 -6.49 -14.15
C ALA A 14 -7.54 -7.81 -13.52
N ILE A 15 -6.41 -7.81 -12.79
CA ILE A 15 -5.92 -9.01 -12.07
C ILE A 15 -6.85 -9.37 -10.90
N LYS A 16 -7.40 -8.36 -10.20
CA LYS A 16 -8.37 -8.58 -9.11
C LYS A 16 -9.64 -9.25 -9.63
N ASP A 17 -10.14 -8.85 -10.79
CA ASP A 17 -11.28 -9.50 -11.44
C ASP A 17 -10.96 -10.93 -11.84
N GLN A 18 -9.74 -11.20 -12.34
CA GLN A 18 -9.29 -12.57 -12.58
C GLN A 18 -9.26 -13.42 -11.30
N ILE A 19 -8.84 -12.85 -10.16
CA ILE A 19 -8.91 -13.55 -8.86
C ILE A 19 -10.36 -13.90 -8.52
N ASN A 20 -11.29 -12.97 -8.71
CA ASN A 20 -12.70 -13.19 -8.43
C ASN A 20 -13.28 -14.30 -9.31
N ALA A 21 -12.97 -14.29 -10.61
CA ALA A 21 -13.38 -15.34 -11.55
C ALA A 21 -12.83 -16.72 -11.16
N VAL A 22 -11.53 -16.83 -10.87
CA VAL A 22 -10.92 -18.10 -10.45
C VAL A 22 -11.45 -18.58 -9.10
N LYS A 23 -11.75 -17.66 -8.17
CA LYS A 23 -12.38 -18.00 -6.88
C LYS A 23 -13.80 -18.51 -7.06
N ALA A 24 -14.58 -17.92 -7.97
CA ALA A 24 -15.91 -18.40 -8.31
C ALA A 24 -15.86 -19.80 -8.93
N GLU A 25 -14.92 -20.05 -9.85
CA GLU A 25 -14.68 -21.37 -10.44
C GLU A 25 -14.32 -22.42 -9.37
N TYR A 26 -13.38 -22.08 -8.47
CA TYR A 26 -12.99 -22.94 -7.36
C TYR A 26 -14.18 -23.30 -6.46
N ASN A 27 -15.01 -22.30 -6.10
CA ASN A 27 -16.21 -22.52 -5.29
C ASN A 27 -17.21 -23.42 -6.01
N ARG A 28 -17.42 -23.22 -7.32
CA ARG A 28 -18.29 -24.07 -8.13
C ARG A 28 -17.84 -25.53 -8.12
N LEU A 29 -16.53 -25.78 -8.31
CA LEU A 29 -15.98 -27.13 -8.28
C LEU A 29 -16.11 -27.77 -6.89
N ARG A 30 -15.86 -27.00 -5.82
CA ARG A 30 -16.05 -27.47 -4.44
C ARG A 30 -17.51 -27.84 -4.15
N SER A 31 -18.46 -27.04 -4.63
CA SER A 31 -19.88 -27.36 -4.51
C SER A 31 -20.25 -28.62 -5.31
N LYS A 32 -19.72 -28.78 -6.53
CA LYS A 32 -19.90 -30.02 -7.30
C LYS A 32 -19.35 -31.25 -6.56
N ARG A 33 -18.19 -31.12 -5.91
CA ARG A 33 -17.63 -32.18 -5.06
C ARG A 33 -18.55 -32.54 -3.90
N SER A 34 -19.05 -31.52 -3.20
CA SER A 34 -19.90 -31.70 -2.02
C SER A 34 -21.25 -32.32 -2.35
N ASN A 35 -21.75 -32.08 -3.57
CA ASN A 35 -23.01 -32.62 -4.07
C ASN A 35 -22.80 -33.86 -4.95
N PHE A 36 -21.67 -34.55 -4.81
CA PHE A 36 -21.44 -35.79 -5.53
C PHE A 36 -22.33 -36.89 -4.94
N HIS A 37 -23.28 -37.37 -5.73
CA HIS A 37 -24.20 -38.42 -5.35
C HIS A 37 -23.83 -39.76 -5.99
N VAL A 38 -24.08 -40.83 -5.25
CA VAL A 38 -23.84 -42.21 -5.65
C VAL A 38 -25.20 -42.85 -5.94
N THR A 39 -25.36 -43.48 -7.09
CA THR A 39 -26.57 -44.25 -7.41
C THR A 39 -26.54 -45.55 -6.60
N VAL A 40 -27.64 -45.91 -5.95
CA VAL A 40 -27.76 -47.23 -5.30
C VAL A 40 -28.53 -48.13 -6.23
N LEU A 41 -27.89 -49.20 -6.69
CA LEU A 41 -28.51 -50.21 -7.55
C LEU A 41 -29.12 -51.32 -6.69
N PHE A 42 -30.27 -51.84 -7.13
CA PHE A 42 -30.99 -52.94 -6.49
C PHE A 42 -31.22 -54.07 -7.49
N SER A 43 -31.22 -55.31 -7.04
CA SER A 43 -31.56 -56.45 -7.91
C SER A 43 -33.07 -56.48 -8.17
N LEU A 44 -33.44 -56.99 -9.35
CA LEU A 44 -34.83 -57.19 -9.75
C LEU A 44 -35.44 -58.41 -9.06
N ASP A 45 -34.63 -59.44 -8.84
CA ASP A 45 -34.99 -60.64 -8.10
C ASP A 45 -33.77 -61.24 -7.36
N SER A 46 -33.97 -62.40 -6.73
CA SER A 46 -32.94 -63.16 -6.02
C SER A 46 -32.32 -64.27 -6.89
N SER A 47 -32.47 -64.21 -8.22
CA SER A 47 -31.84 -65.17 -9.11
C SER A 47 -30.31 -64.97 -9.13
N PRO A 48 -29.52 -66.04 -9.32
CA PRO A 48 -28.06 -65.91 -9.44
C PRO A 48 -27.64 -64.98 -10.60
N GLU A 49 -28.42 -64.97 -11.68
CA GLU A 49 -28.18 -64.16 -12.87
C GLU A 49 -28.46 -62.67 -12.62
N SER A 50 -29.53 -62.33 -11.90
CA SER A 50 -29.81 -60.94 -11.49
C SER A 50 -28.77 -60.42 -10.49
N LEU A 51 -28.27 -61.27 -9.59
CA LEU A 51 -27.21 -60.88 -8.67
C LEU A 51 -25.87 -60.66 -9.39
N ALA A 52 -25.51 -61.52 -10.35
CA ALA A 52 -24.29 -61.36 -11.14
C ALA A 52 -24.31 -60.09 -11.99
N THR A 53 -25.44 -59.79 -12.64
CA THR A 53 -25.62 -58.55 -13.42
C THR A 53 -25.58 -57.30 -12.56
N LEU A 54 -26.22 -57.31 -11.38
CA LEU A 54 -26.12 -56.23 -10.41
C LEU A 54 -24.67 -56.01 -9.97
N GLN A 55 -23.93 -57.08 -9.71
CA GLN A 55 -22.54 -57.00 -9.26
C GLN A 55 -21.63 -56.37 -10.32
N GLN A 56 -21.82 -56.73 -11.59
CA GLN A 56 -21.11 -56.12 -12.72
C GLN A 56 -21.46 -54.63 -12.88
N GLN A 57 -22.75 -54.29 -12.88
CA GLN A 57 -23.19 -52.88 -12.97
C GLN A 57 -22.65 -52.03 -11.81
N THR A 58 -22.64 -52.59 -10.60
CA THR A 58 -22.09 -51.91 -9.41
C THR A 58 -20.59 -51.66 -9.54
N GLN A 59 -19.83 -52.62 -10.10
CA GLN A 59 -18.40 -52.42 -10.35
C GLN A 59 -18.15 -51.33 -11.41
N ASP A 60 -18.91 -51.34 -12.51
CA ASP A 60 -18.77 -50.35 -13.59
C ASP A 60 -19.12 -48.94 -13.08
N GLU A 61 -20.21 -48.79 -12.31
CA GLU A 61 -20.58 -47.51 -11.69
C GLU A 61 -19.55 -47.05 -10.65
N ALA A 62 -19.03 -47.96 -9.82
CA ALA A 62 -18.00 -47.64 -8.83
C ALA A 62 -16.71 -47.13 -9.49
N GLN A 63 -16.26 -47.78 -10.57
CA GLN A 63 -15.10 -47.31 -11.35
C GLN A 63 -15.36 -45.94 -11.97
N ARG A 64 -16.55 -45.73 -12.55
CA ARG A 64 -16.93 -44.44 -13.13
C ARG A 64 -16.96 -43.32 -12.08
N TRP A 65 -17.50 -43.57 -10.89
CA TRP A 65 -17.49 -42.58 -9.81
C TRP A 65 -16.09 -42.27 -9.31
N SER A 66 -15.26 -43.30 -9.13
CA SER A 66 -13.86 -43.11 -8.73
C SER A 66 -13.11 -42.21 -9.71
N LEU A 67 -13.28 -42.45 -11.01
CA LEU A 67 -12.63 -41.65 -12.06
C LEU A 67 -13.15 -40.21 -12.07
N ASN A 68 -14.48 -40.01 -11.99
CA ASN A 68 -15.08 -38.67 -11.95
C ASN A 68 -14.64 -37.87 -10.71
N LEU A 69 -14.60 -38.51 -9.54
CA LEU A 69 -14.12 -37.87 -8.30
C LEU A 69 -12.65 -37.49 -8.40
N GLN A 70 -11.82 -38.38 -8.95
CA GLN A 70 -10.40 -38.11 -9.14
C GLN A 70 -10.16 -36.94 -10.09
N GLN A 71 -10.89 -36.88 -11.21
CA GLN A 71 -10.83 -35.76 -12.16
C GLN A 71 -11.25 -34.45 -11.48
N LEU A 72 -12.35 -34.47 -10.73
CA LEU A 72 -12.84 -33.29 -10.04
C LEU A 72 -11.85 -32.79 -8.96
N ASP A 73 -11.19 -33.70 -8.25
CA ASP A 73 -10.13 -33.35 -7.31
C ASP A 73 -8.90 -32.75 -7.99
N GLN A 74 -8.51 -33.26 -9.15
CA GLN A 74 -7.44 -32.68 -9.97
C GLN A 74 -7.78 -31.27 -10.45
N GLU A 75 -9.02 -31.06 -10.92
CA GLU A 75 -9.50 -29.72 -11.33
C GLU A 75 -9.46 -28.74 -10.15
N ILE A 76 -9.95 -29.13 -8.97
CA ILE A 76 -9.90 -28.29 -7.76
C ILE A 76 -8.45 -27.91 -7.42
N GLN A 77 -7.51 -28.84 -7.49
CA GLN A 77 -6.10 -28.56 -7.23
C GLN A 77 -5.50 -27.62 -8.28
N ALA A 78 -5.79 -27.85 -9.56
CA ALA A 78 -5.34 -26.97 -10.64
C ALA A 78 -5.86 -25.54 -10.46
N THR A 79 -7.15 -25.35 -10.16
CA THR A 79 -7.74 -24.04 -9.90
C THR A 79 -7.14 -23.38 -8.65
N ARG A 80 -6.82 -24.16 -7.61
CA ARG A 80 -6.13 -23.65 -6.41
C ARG A 80 -4.73 -23.13 -6.72
N ILE A 81 -3.97 -23.85 -7.55
CA ILE A 81 -2.63 -23.41 -8.01
C ILE A 81 -2.76 -22.13 -8.85
N LYS A 82 -3.71 -22.09 -9.78
CA LYS A 82 -4.00 -20.90 -10.59
C LYS A 82 -4.35 -19.69 -9.71
N LEU A 83 -5.18 -19.87 -8.69
CA LEU A 83 -5.51 -18.80 -7.73
C LEU A 83 -4.28 -18.27 -7.01
N ARG A 84 -3.36 -19.15 -6.59
CA ARG A 84 -2.09 -18.75 -5.96
C ARG A 84 -1.22 -17.93 -6.92
N GLN A 85 -1.13 -18.34 -8.19
CA GLN A 85 -0.35 -17.64 -9.20
C GLN A 85 -0.92 -16.24 -9.49
N VAL A 86 -2.23 -16.11 -9.67
CA VAL A 86 -2.86 -14.80 -9.93
C VAL A 86 -2.72 -13.88 -8.71
N ARG A 87 -2.85 -14.39 -7.48
CA ARG A 87 -2.57 -13.62 -6.25
C ARG A 87 -1.13 -13.13 -6.17
N ALA A 88 -0.15 -13.95 -6.58
CA ALA A 88 1.24 -13.54 -6.62
C ALA A 88 1.45 -12.40 -7.64
N LYS A 89 0.81 -12.48 -8.82
CA LYS A 89 0.83 -11.38 -9.80
C LYS A 89 0.25 -10.08 -9.24
N LEU A 90 -0.88 -10.17 -8.52
CA LEU A 90 -1.50 -9.00 -7.87
C LEU A 90 -0.54 -8.36 -6.85
N ALA A 91 0.13 -9.18 -6.02
CA ALA A 91 1.08 -8.69 -5.02
C ALA A 91 2.27 -7.95 -5.66
N VAL A 92 2.79 -8.47 -6.77
CA VAL A 92 3.85 -7.81 -7.53
C VAL A 92 3.38 -6.44 -8.05
N LYS A 93 2.17 -6.38 -8.61
CA LYS A 93 1.59 -5.11 -9.10
C LYS A 93 1.34 -4.11 -7.98
N GLN A 94 0.85 -4.57 -6.82
CA GLN A 94 0.69 -3.71 -5.65
C GLN A 94 2.03 -3.11 -5.19
N ALA A 95 3.10 -3.91 -5.18
CA ALA A 95 4.42 -3.42 -4.80
C ALA A 95 4.94 -2.37 -5.80
N GLN A 96 4.67 -2.53 -7.10
CA GLN A 96 5.00 -1.54 -8.12
C GLN A 96 4.25 -0.22 -7.88
N ILE A 97 2.92 -0.28 -7.66
CA ILE A 97 2.10 0.90 -7.34
C ILE A 97 2.65 1.63 -6.11
N ASN A 98 2.91 0.91 -5.02
CA ASN A 98 3.44 1.49 -3.79
C ASN A 98 4.79 2.20 -4.02
N ARG A 99 5.66 1.62 -4.85
CA ARG A 99 6.95 2.23 -5.20
C ARG A 99 6.77 3.54 -5.96
N PHE A 100 5.88 3.59 -6.94
CA PHE A 100 5.56 4.82 -7.67
C PHE A 100 5.00 5.91 -6.76
N GLN A 101 4.06 5.55 -5.88
CA GLN A 101 3.48 6.48 -4.90
C GLN A 101 4.55 7.02 -3.94
N ALA A 102 5.41 6.15 -3.40
CA ALA A 102 6.50 6.56 -2.53
C ALA A 102 7.46 7.53 -3.22
N GLN A 103 7.79 7.30 -4.49
CA GLN A 103 8.65 8.20 -5.27
C GLN A 103 7.98 9.56 -5.49
N LYS A 104 6.68 9.60 -5.81
CA LYS A 104 5.93 10.85 -5.97
C LYS A 104 5.88 11.64 -4.65
N ASN A 105 5.53 10.97 -3.56
CA ASN A 105 5.45 11.57 -2.23
C ASN A 105 6.81 12.09 -1.77
N TRP A 106 7.89 11.37 -2.06
CA TRP A 106 9.25 11.82 -1.74
C TRP A 106 9.62 13.14 -2.43
N ILE A 107 9.29 13.28 -3.71
CA ILE A 107 9.55 14.52 -4.48
C ILE A 107 8.75 15.69 -3.89
N GLU A 108 7.48 15.47 -3.57
CA GLU A 108 6.62 16.50 -2.99
C GLU A 108 7.08 16.90 -1.58
N LEU A 109 7.43 15.91 -0.75
CA LEU A 109 7.98 16.16 0.58
C LEU A 109 9.27 16.97 0.51
N LYS A 110 10.17 16.65 -0.43
CA LYS A 110 11.39 17.42 -0.65
C LYS A 110 11.09 18.89 -1.00
N LYS A 111 10.15 19.15 -1.91
CA LYS A 111 9.72 20.52 -2.26
C LYS A 111 9.22 21.29 -1.03
N ASN A 112 8.43 20.64 -0.19
CA ASN A 112 7.92 21.27 1.03
C ASN A 112 9.04 21.55 2.03
N CYS A 113 10.02 20.65 2.16
CA CYS A 113 11.19 20.87 3.00
C CYS A 113 12.04 22.05 2.51
N ASP A 114 12.28 22.13 1.20
CA ASP A 114 13.00 23.24 0.60
C ASP A 114 12.27 24.57 0.84
N ARG A 115 10.93 24.58 0.73
CA ARG A 115 10.10 25.76 1.03
C ARG A 115 10.17 26.17 2.50
N ILE A 116 10.11 25.22 3.43
CA ILE A 116 10.26 25.51 4.88
C ILE A 116 11.62 26.17 5.12
N ASN A 117 12.68 25.62 4.53
CA ASN A 117 14.04 26.16 4.71
C ASN A 117 14.20 27.56 4.09
N GLN A 118 13.55 27.85 2.95
CA GLN A 118 13.50 29.20 2.38
C GLN A 118 12.82 30.19 3.32
N LEU A 119 11.63 29.85 3.83
CA LEU A 119 10.91 30.70 4.79
C LEU A 119 11.71 30.91 6.08
N ALA A 120 12.39 29.87 6.56
CA ALA A 120 13.27 29.95 7.72
C ALA A 120 14.42 30.95 7.51
N ASN A 121 15.03 30.95 6.31
CA ASN A 121 16.08 31.90 5.99
C ASN A 121 15.54 33.33 5.86
N SER A 122 14.40 33.54 5.19
CA SER A 122 13.77 34.87 5.10
C SER A 122 13.38 35.42 6.47
N LEU A 123 12.83 34.58 7.35
CA LEU A 123 12.54 34.98 8.73
C LEU A 123 13.82 35.37 9.49
N GLN A 124 14.92 34.67 9.27
CA GLN A 124 16.21 35.01 9.87
C GLN A 124 16.68 36.40 9.43
N GLU A 125 16.55 36.73 8.14
CA GLU A 125 16.89 38.05 7.58
C GLU A 125 15.99 39.15 8.16
N GLU A 126 14.68 38.92 8.25
CA GLU A 126 13.73 39.87 8.86
C GLU A 126 14.04 40.14 10.33
N ILE A 127 14.42 39.10 11.09
CA ILE A 127 14.84 39.26 12.49
C ILE A 127 16.12 40.11 12.58
N PHE A 128 17.11 39.91 11.70
CA PHE A 128 18.31 40.75 11.69
C PHE A 128 18.00 42.21 11.34
N LEU A 129 17.12 42.46 10.37
CA LEU A 129 16.67 43.81 10.04
C LEU A 129 15.97 44.47 11.23
N LEU A 130 15.12 43.73 11.96
CA LEU A 130 14.44 44.22 13.16
C LEU A 130 15.45 44.58 14.26
N CYS A 131 16.41 43.70 14.55
CA CYS A 131 17.47 43.97 15.52
C CYS A 131 18.28 45.23 15.14
N LYS A 132 18.72 45.32 13.89
CA LYS A 132 19.46 46.47 13.38
C LYS A 132 18.66 47.77 13.46
N ASN A 133 17.36 47.73 13.18
CA ASN A 133 16.49 48.90 13.30
C ASN A 133 16.32 49.33 14.76
N ALA A 134 16.23 48.37 15.69
CA ALA A 134 16.18 48.65 17.12
C ALA A 134 17.51 49.26 17.62
N GLU A 135 18.65 48.76 17.17
CA GLU A 135 19.98 49.32 17.51
C GLU A 135 20.17 50.74 16.97
N ASN A 136 19.69 51.01 15.75
CA ASN A 136 19.81 52.33 15.11
C ASN A 136 18.72 53.32 15.53
N PHE A 137 17.83 52.94 16.47
CA PHE A 137 16.79 53.83 16.94
C PHE A 137 17.38 54.97 17.77
N GLN A 138 17.30 56.18 17.22
CA GLN A 138 17.67 57.42 17.91
C GLN A 138 16.39 58.16 18.31
N PRO A 139 16.08 58.29 19.62
CA PRO A 139 14.93 59.06 20.06
C PRO A 139 15.11 60.55 19.72
N ILE A 140 14.02 61.23 19.38
CA ILE A 140 14.02 62.65 18.99
C ILE A 140 14.49 63.57 20.14
N SER A 141 14.36 63.14 21.39
CA SER A 141 14.89 63.84 22.57
C SER A 141 15.41 62.86 23.61
N GLU A 142 16.69 62.99 23.98
CA GLU A 142 17.34 62.19 25.03
C GLU A 142 16.71 62.42 26.42
N ASP A 143 16.12 63.60 26.65
CA ASP A 143 15.51 64.01 27.93
C ASP A 143 14.29 63.18 28.38
N TRP A 144 13.70 62.39 27.47
CA TRP A 144 12.47 61.63 27.75
C TRP A 144 12.71 60.20 28.19
N LEU A 145 13.95 59.70 28.11
CA LEU A 145 14.28 58.31 28.40
C LEU A 145 15.25 58.22 29.59
N PRO A 146 14.84 57.65 30.73
CA PRO A 146 15.64 57.65 31.97
C PRO A 146 16.89 56.75 31.92
N LYS A 147 17.15 56.09 30.78
CA LYS A 147 18.33 55.32 30.34
C LYS A 147 18.05 54.84 28.90
N HIS A 148 19.08 54.43 28.14
CA HIS A 148 18.87 53.78 26.83
C HIS A 148 17.86 52.63 26.96
N PRO A 149 16.66 52.74 26.39
CA PRO A 149 15.63 51.72 26.54
C PRO A 149 16.07 50.46 25.78
N GLN A 150 15.85 49.29 26.38
CA GLN A 150 15.94 48.04 25.65
C GLN A 150 14.69 47.93 24.76
N LEU A 151 14.86 48.20 23.46
CA LEU A 151 13.74 48.32 22.52
C LEU A 151 13.24 46.98 21.99
N LEU A 152 14.08 45.95 22.04
CA LEU A 152 13.77 44.62 21.54
C LEU A 152 14.38 43.56 22.44
N GLU A 153 13.59 42.54 22.74
CA GLU A 153 14.03 41.30 23.37
C GLU A 153 13.38 40.15 22.60
N LEU A 154 14.20 39.18 22.17
CA LEU A 154 13.72 38.00 21.47
C LEU A 154 13.63 36.82 22.44
N GLU A 155 12.42 36.34 22.71
CA GLU A 155 12.20 35.18 23.58
C GLU A 155 12.77 33.88 23.01
N THR A 156 12.91 33.79 21.68
CA THR A 156 13.41 32.58 21.00
C THR A 156 14.48 32.93 19.97
N ILE A 157 15.63 32.28 20.10
CA ILE A 157 16.81 32.46 19.22
C ILE A 157 16.98 31.32 18.19
N ASN A 158 15.95 30.51 17.98
CA ASN A 158 16.00 29.36 17.09
C ASN A 158 14.85 29.40 16.08
N ILE A 159 15.13 29.03 14.83
CA ILE A 159 14.16 28.95 13.74
C ILE A 159 14.00 27.48 13.31
N PRO A 160 12.77 27.00 13.04
CA PRO A 160 12.56 25.66 12.52
C PRO A 160 13.25 25.48 11.16
N TYR A 161 13.99 24.38 11.01
CA TYR A 161 14.76 24.06 9.82
C TYR A 161 14.77 22.55 9.57
N VAL A 162 14.56 22.14 8.34
CA VAL A 162 14.54 20.72 7.96
C VAL A 162 15.91 20.29 7.45
N LYS A 163 16.51 19.30 8.10
CA LYS A 163 17.72 18.62 7.64
C LYS A 163 17.37 17.29 6.99
N ILE A 164 18.11 16.92 5.96
CA ILE A 164 18.04 15.59 5.36
C ILE A 164 19.16 14.76 5.98
N GLU A 165 18.80 13.77 6.79
CA GLU A 165 19.73 12.81 7.39
C GLU A 165 19.42 11.43 6.77
N ASP A 166 20.41 10.81 6.13
CA ASP A 166 20.29 9.54 5.40
C ASP A 166 19.13 9.51 4.37
N LYS A 167 17.99 8.95 4.79
CA LYS A 167 16.75 8.76 4.00
C LYS A 167 15.53 9.35 4.71
N GLN A 168 15.74 10.30 5.62
CA GLN A 168 14.70 10.90 6.43
C GLN A 168 14.83 12.43 6.44
N PHE A 169 13.67 13.08 6.55
CA PHE A 169 13.59 14.52 6.80
C PHE A 169 13.41 14.73 8.30
N LYS A 170 14.28 15.52 8.90
CA LYS A 170 14.28 15.79 10.33
C LYS A 170 14.06 17.27 10.56
N LEU A 171 12.96 17.61 11.23
CA LEU A 171 12.72 18.96 11.69
C LEU A 171 13.64 19.22 12.89
N THR A 172 14.47 20.25 12.76
CA THR A 172 15.46 20.67 13.75
C THR A 172 15.28 22.15 14.06
N SER A 173 15.75 22.58 15.22
CA SER A 173 15.84 24.00 15.56
C SER A 173 17.24 24.50 15.18
N LYS A 174 17.31 25.42 14.21
CA LYS A 174 18.56 26.08 13.80
C LYS A 174 18.72 27.36 14.63
N PRO A 175 19.85 27.55 15.35
CA PRO A 175 20.09 28.80 16.05
C PRO A 175 20.26 29.95 15.05
N ILE A 176 19.68 31.10 15.37
CA ILE A 176 19.91 32.36 14.68
C ILE A 176 21.34 32.79 15.04
N ASN A 177 22.21 32.85 14.05
CA ASN A 177 23.59 33.25 14.27
C ASN A 177 23.72 34.78 14.15
N PHE A 178 23.63 35.47 15.28
CA PHE A 178 23.79 36.92 15.36
C PHE A 178 25.24 37.42 15.13
N ASN A 179 26.21 36.51 14.99
CA ASN A 179 27.64 36.84 14.81
C ASN A 179 28.11 36.78 13.35
N LEU A 180 27.20 36.72 12.37
CA LEU A 180 27.55 36.81 10.95
C LEU A 180 27.56 38.29 10.53
N GLU A 181 28.69 38.96 10.80
CA GLU A 181 29.09 40.21 10.12
C GLU A 181 29.85 39.91 8.82
#